data_AF-A0AA39ZC33-F1
#
_entry.id   AF-A0AA39ZC33-F1
#
_cell.length_a   1.000
_cell.length_b   1.000
_cell.length_c   1.000
_cell.angle_alpha   90.00
_cell.angle_beta   90.00
_cell.angle_gamma   90.00
#
_symmetry.space_group_name_H-M   'P 1'
#
loop_
_entity.id
_entity.type
_entity.pdbx_description
1 polymer ?
#
loop_
_entity_poly.entity_id
_entity_poly.type
_entity_poly.pdbx_seq_one_letter_code
_entity_poly.pdbx_strand_id
1 'polypeptide(L)'
;MPTNTKPVITNLGAEEAAAIVQEWHDHPDTITTPSGCWIAKRTSADYKKIHCQELNGNVSQYQLHVIAWAAANNKDPPTGMDISHLCHENYCFFSGHLVAESSTLNNRRKRCYGSRYCPLHKNIVVHLCDHNPRCVISKATDKCSCHVI
;
A
#
# COMPACT_ATOMS: atom_id res chain seq x y z
N MET A 1 4.21 -0.74 -18.78
CA MET A 1 3.36 0.40 -19.20
C MET A 1 2.88 1.05 -17.92
N PRO A 2 3.00 2.39 -17.76
CA PRO A 2 2.44 3.07 -16.60
C PRO A 2 0.95 2.75 -16.51
N THR A 3 0.46 2.40 -15.33
CA THR A 3 -0.97 2.19 -15.15
C THR A 3 -1.63 3.56 -15.27
N ASN A 4 -2.49 3.75 -16.27
CA ASN A 4 -3.25 4.98 -16.42
C ASN A 4 -4.30 5.00 -15.31
N THR A 5 -3.89 5.43 -14.12
CA THR A 5 -4.74 5.49 -12.93
C THR A 5 -5.77 6.58 -13.16
N LYS A 6 -7.05 6.22 -13.05
CA LYS A 6 -8.13 7.19 -13.18
C LYS A 6 -7.99 8.26 -12.07
N PRO A 7 -8.23 9.54 -12.38
CA PRO A 7 -8.32 10.59 -11.36
C PRO A 7 -9.34 10.18 -10.29
N VAL A 8 -8.96 10.22 -9.02
CA VAL A 8 -9.81 9.88 -7.88
C VAL A 8 -10.44 11.14 -7.30
N ILE A 9 -9.63 12.10 -6.88
CA ILE A 9 -10.08 13.34 -6.24
C ILE A 9 -10.90 14.17 -7.21
N THR A 10 -10.46 14.25 -8.47
CA THR A 10 -11.22 14.94 -9.51
C THR A 10 -12.60 14.31 -9.75
N ASN A 11 -12.73 12.98 -9.63
CA ASN A 11 -13.96 12.27 -10.01
C ASN A 11 -14.90 11.98 -8.84
N LEU A 12 -14.36 11.72 -7.64
CA LEU A 12 -15.12 11.38 -6.43
C LEU A 12 -15.23 12.55 -5.45
N GLY A 13 -14.24 13.44 -5.45
CA GLY A 13 -14.06 14.42 -4.38
C GLY A 13 -13.25 13.86 -3.21
N ALA A 14 -12.61 14.75 -2.45
CA ALA A 14 -11.73 14.38 -1.35
C ALA A 14 -12.48 13.79 -0.15
N GLU A 15 -13.64 14.36 0.18
CA GLU A 15 -14.47 13.91 1.30
C GLU A 15 -15.00 12.49 1.05
N GLU A 16 -15.52 12.24 -0.15
CA GLU A 16 -16.02 10.92 -0.54
C GLU A 16 -14.89 9.87 -0.57
N ALA A 17 -13.73 10.22 -1.12
CA ALA A 17 -12.57 9.35 -1.12
C ALA A 17 -12.14 8.99 0.32
N ALA A 18 -12.17 9.95 1.25
CA ALA A 18 -11.86 9.70 2.66
C ALA A 18 -12.94 8.84 3.35
N ALA A 19 -14.22 9.08 3.06
CA ALA A 19 -15.33 8.30 3.59
C ALA A 19 -15.24 6.83 3.17
N ILE A 20 -14.95 6.56 1.89
CA ILE A 20 -14.72 5.20 1.37
C ILE A 20 -13.58 4.50 2.10
N VAL A 21 -12.47 5.21 2.36
CA VAL A 21 -11.31 4.63 3.05
C VAL A 21 -11.67 4.26 4.49
N GLN A 22 -12.42 5.13 5.17
CA GLN A 22 -12.89 4.89 6.53
C GLN A 22 -13.90 3.73 6.57
N GLU A 23 -14.85 3.69 5.65
CA GLU A 23 -15.81 2.58 5.49
C GLU A 23 -15.08 1.25 5.34
N TRP A 24 -14.08 1.17 4.46
CA TRP A 24 -13.29 -0.04 4.28
C TRP A 24 -12.42 -0.38 5.48
N HIS A 25 -11.91 0.61 6.21
CA HIS A 25 -11.17 0.38 7.44
C HIS A 25 -12.04 -0.29 8.51
N ASP A 26 -13.28 0.18 8.66
CA ASP A 26 -14.23 -0.32 9.65
C ASP A 26 -15.00 -1.57 9.16
N HIS A 27 -14.83 -1.95 7.90
CA HIS A 27 -15.48 -3.10 7.30
C HIS A 27 -15.04 -4.42 7.97
N PRO A 28 -15.96 -5.35 8.31
CA PRO A 28 -15.64 -6.57 9.06
C PRO A 28 -14.68 -7.53 8.34
N ASP A 29 -14.59 -7.42 7.01
CA ASP A 29 -13.64 -8.19 6.18
C ASP A 29 -12.23 -7.56 6.12
N THR A 30 -11.98 -6.44 6.81
CA THR A 30 -10.66 -5.82 6.90
C THR A 30 -9.90 -6.31 8.13
N ILE A 31 -8.66 -6.74 7.93
CA ILE A 31 -7.76 -7.12 9.02
C ILE A 31 -6.63 -6.11 9.17
N THR A 32 -6.27 -5.79 10.41
CA THR A 32 -5.05 -5.02 10.71
C THR A 32 -3.93 -5.98 11.06
N THR A 33 -2.83 -5.97 10.30
CA THR A 33 -1.68 -6.83 10.56
C THR A 33 -0.78 -6.24 11.66
N PRO A 34 0.11 -7.04 12.29
CA PRO A 34 1.11 -6.52 13.23
C PRO A 34 2.06 -5.47 12.63
N SER A 35 2.23 -5.47 11.29
CA SER A 35 3.00 -4.46 10.59
C SER A 35 2.22 -3.16 10.33
N GLY A 36 0.96 -3.07 10.78
CA GLY A 36 0.08 -1.91 10.59
C GLY A 36 -0.65 -1.87 9.24
N CYS A 37 -0.66 -2.96 8.47
CA CYS A 37 -1.38 -2.99 7.19
C CYS A 37 -2.89 -3.13 7.42
N TRP A 38 -3.69 -2.31 6.74
CA TRP A 38 -5.13 -2.52 6.61
C TRP A 38 -5.41 -3.36 5.36
N ILE A 39 -5.68 -4.64 5.55
CA ILE A 39 -5.82 -5.62 4.47
C ILE A 39 -7.30 -5.88 4.22
N ALA A 40 -7.79 -5.45 3.06
CA ALA A 40 -9.09 -5.88 2.59
C ALA A 40 -9.06 -7.38 2.24
N LYS A 41 -10.11 -8.14 2.59
CA LYS A 41 -10.21 -9.57 2.29
C LYS A 41 -9.81 -9.91 0.86
N ARG A 42 -8.93 -10.90 0.75
CA ARG A 42 -8.36 -11.38 -0.51
C ARG A 42 -9.40 -12.14 -1.30
N THR A 43 -9.78 -11.61 -2.45
CA THR A 43 -10.77 -12.24 -3.35
C THR A 43 -10.14 -12.78 -4.63
N SER A 44 -8.92 -12.37 -4.97
CA SER A 44 -8.16 -12.81 -6.16
C SER A 44 -6.63 -12.66 -5.99
N ALA A 45 -5.83 -12.84 -7.04
CA ALA A 45 -4.39 -12.54 -7.00
C ALA A 45 -4.06 -11.03 -7.18
N ASP A 46 -5.06 -10.22 -7.56
CA ASP A 46 -4.90 -8.81 -7.94
C ASP A 46 -5.21 -7.85 -6.77
N TYR A 47 -5.24 -6.54 -7.07
CA TYR A 47 -5.63 -5.49 -6.13
C TYR A 47 -7.14 -5.52 -5.82
N LYS A 48 -7.50 -5.08 -4.61
CA LYS A 48 -8.91 -4.81 -4.27
C LYS A 48 -9.44 -3.67 -5.12
N LYS A 49 -10.53 -3.95 -5.83
CA LYS A 49 -11.27 -3.00 -6.67
C LYS A 49 -12.63 -2.72 -6.03
N ILE A 50 -13.10 -1.49 -6.16
CA ILE A 50 -14.41 -1.06 -5.69
C ILE A 50 -15.12 -0.25 -6.79
N HIS A 51 -16.45 -0.32 -6.81
CA HIS A 51 -17.27 0.48 -7.70
C HIS A 51 -17.72 1.73 -6.95
N CYS A 52 -17.46 2.90 -7.51
CA CYS A 52 -17.83 4.18 -6.92
C CYS A 52 -18.70 4.95 -7.91
N GLN A 53 -19.71 5.65 -7.39
CA GLN A 53 -20.43 6.64 -8.14
C GLN A 53 -19.60 7.94 -8.16
N GLU A 54 -19.32 8.44 -9.35
CA GLU A 54 -18.61 9.69 -9.58
C GLU A 54 -19.55 10.89 -9.44
N LEU A 55 -18.97 12.08 -9.25
CA LEU A 55 -19.69 13.35 -9.17
C LEU A 55 -20.51 13.66 -10.43
N ASN A 56 -20.11 13.11 -11.59
CA ASN A 56 -20.83 13.23 -12.86
C ASN A 56 -22.00 12.23 -13.00
N GLY A 57 -22.25 11.40 -11.99
CA GLY A 57 -23.29 10.36 -11.98
C GLY A 57 -22.89 9.02 -12.58
N ASN A 58 -21.71 8.88 -13.19
CA ASN A 58 -21.22 7.61 -13.73
C ASN A 58 -20.76 6.67 -12.62
N VAL A 59 -20.80 5.37 -12.88
CA VAL A 59 -20.21 4.36 -12.00
C VAL A 59 -18.90 3.86 -12.61
N SER A 60 -17.81 4.05 -11.88
CA SER A 60 -16.47 3.63 -12.29
C SER A 60 -15.86 2.68 -11.26
N GLN A 61 -14.99 1.80 -11.74
CA GLN A 61 -14.20 0.94 -10.88
C GLN A 61 -12.85 1.60 -10.57
N TYR A 62 -12.49 1.62 -9.29
CA TYR A 62 -11.25 2.15 -8.74
C TYR A 62 -10.51 1.10 -7.92
N GLN A 63 -9.19 1.25 -7.77
CA GLN A 63 -8.40 0.42 -6.87
C GLN A 63 -8.38 1.04 -5.48
N LEU A 64 -8.68 0.26 -4.43
CA LEU A 64 -8.85 0.78 -3.08
C LEU A 64 -7.59 1.48 -2.54
N HIS A 65 -6.40 0.92 -2.81
CA HIS A 65 -5.15 1.54 -2.38
C HIS A 65 -4.89 2.88 -3.10
N VAL A 66 -5.31 3.03 -4.36
CA VAL A 66 -5.18 4.29 -5.09
C VAL A 66 -6.09 5.36 -4.48
N ILE A 67 -7.32 4.98 -4.09
CA ILE A 67 -8.22 5.88 -3.36
C ILE A 67 -7.61 6.29 -2.03
N ALA A 68 -7.08 5.34 -1.26
CA ALA A 68 -6.49 5.63 0.05
C ALA A 68 -5.26 6.56 -0.05
N TRP A 69 -4.41 6.36 -1.05
CA TRP A 69 -3.31 7.28 -1.29
C TRP A 69 -3.81 8.67 -1.68
N ALA A 70 -4.78 8.75 -2.60
CA ALA A 70 -5.31 10.01 -3.08
C ALA A 70 -6.01 10.82 -1.97
N ALA A 71 -6.84 10.16 -1.17
CA ALA A 71 -7.52 10.75 -0.01
C ALA A 71 -6.53 11.33 1.00
N ALA A 72 -5.49 10.55 1.37
CA ALA A 72 -4.49 11.00 2.33
C ALA A 72 -3.61 12.17 1.84
N ASN A 73 -3.45 12.31 0.51
CA ASN A 73 -2.64 13.36 -0.09
C ASN A 73 -3.48 14.53 -0.62
N ASN A 74 -4.82 14.43 -0.55
CA ASN A 74 -5.77 15.36 -1.12
C ASN A 74 -5.47 15.75 -2.59
N LYS A 75 -5.02 14.76 -3.39
CA LYS A 75 -4.70 14.96 -4.81
C LYS A 75 -4.73 13.64 -5.59
N ASP A 76 -4.86 13.77 -6.91
CA ASP A 76 -4.77 12.61 -7.81
C ASP A 76 -3.36 12.03 -7.89
N PRO A 77 -3.24 10.71 -8.15
CA PRO A 77 -1.96 10.09 -8.49
C PRO A 77 -1.28 10.85 -9.64
N PRO A 78 0.02 11.19 -9.52
CA PRO A 78 0.74 11.85 -10.59
C PRO A 78 0.73 11.01 -11.87
N THR A 79 0.53 11.66 -13.01
CA THR A 79 0.52 10.99 -14.31
C THR A 79 1.82 10.21 -14.54
N GLY A 80 1.69 8.93 -14.93
CA GLY A 80 2.84 8.06 -15.19
C GLY A 80 3.49 7.45 -13.95
N MET A 81 2.97 7.69 -12.75
CA MET A 81 3.40 7.04 -11.52
C MET A 81 2.44 5.92 -11.11
N ASP A 82 2.99 4.89 -10.47
CA ASP A 82 2.23 3.82 -9.82
C ASP A 82 2.17 4.08 -8.32
N ILE A 83 1.03 3.75 -7.69
CA ILE A 83 0.90 3.73 -6.23
C ILE A 83 1.45 2.39 -5.73
N SER A 84 2.61 2.44 -5.09
CA SER A 84 3.41 1.28 -4.72
C SER A 84 3.29 0.97 -3.23
N HIS A 85 3.25 -0.32 -2.91
CA HIS A 85 3.08 -0.82 -1.55
C HIS A 85 4.44 -1.02 -0.88
N LEU A 86 4.78 -0.16 0.08
CA LEU A 86 6.00 -0.28 0.87
C LEU A 86 6.03 -1.57 1.70
N CYS A 87 4.85 -2.08 2.08
CA CYS A 87 4.66 -3.30 2.86
C CYS A 87 4.63 -4.60 2.04
N HIS A 88 4.62 -4.52 0.71
CA HIS A 88 4.51 -5.65 -0.23
C HIS A 88 3.19 -6.45 -0.12
N GLU A 89 2.16 -5.85 0.47
CA GLU A 89 0.83 -6.44 0.58
C GLU A 89 -0.13 -5.80 -0.43
N ASN A 90 -0.47 -6.49 -1.52
CA ASN A 90 -1.32 -5.97 -2.61
C ASN A 90 -2.73 -5.54 -2.18
N TYR A 91 -3.15 -5.98 -1.01
CA TYR A 91 -4.46 -5.72 -0.43
C TYR A 91 -4.42 -4.66 0.68
N CYS A 92 -3.23 -4.15 0.99
CA CYS A 92 -3.05 -3.09 1.96
C CYS A 92 -3.53 -1.76 1.37
N PHE A 93 -4.45 -1.09 2.05
CA PHE A 93 -4.88 0.25 1.69
C PHE A 93 -4.55 1.29 2.76
N PHE A 94 -3.75 0.94 3.77
CA PHE A 94 -3.24 1.93 4.72
C PHE A 94 -2.32 2.93 4.00
N SER A 95 -2.68 4.22 4.02
CA SER A 95 -1.98 5.28 3.27
C SER A 95 -0.52 5.45 3.67
N GLY A 96 -0.17 5.21 4.94
CA GLY A 96 1.22 5.25 5.41
C GLY A 96 2.12 4.17 4.80
N HIS A 97 1.55 3.17 4.13
CA HIS A 97 2.29 2.12 3.40
C HIS A 97 2.29 2.34 1.88
N LEU A 98 1.79 3.47 1.39
CA LEU A 98 1.63 3.75 -0.04
C LEU A 98 2.50 4.93 -0.46
N VAL A 99 3.13 4.81 -1.62
CA VAL A 99 3.92 5.89 -2.23
C VAL A 99 3.67 5.97 -3.73
N ALA A 100 3.59 7.18 -4.28
CA ALA A 100 3.61 7.38 -5.72
C ALA A 100 5.06 7.32 -6.22
N GLU A 101 5.36 6.43 -7.16
CA GLU A 101 6.69 6.30 -7.73
C GLU A 101 6.67 5.74 -9.15
N SER A 102 7.81 5.76 -9.84
CA SER A 102 7.90 5.19 -11.18
C SER A 102 7.74 3.66 -11.15
N SER A 103 7.22 3.09 -12.24
CA SER A 103 7.13 1.63 -12.41
C SER A 103 8.49 0.94 -12.25
N THR A 104 9.58 1.61 -12.61
CA THR A 104 10.94 1.10 -12.41
C THR A 104 11.27 0.94 -10.92
N LEU A 105 10.94 1.95 -10.10
CA LEU A 105 11.18 1.89 -8.66
C LEU A 105 10.26 0.87 -7.98
N ASN A 106 8.98 0.83 -8.36
CA ASN A 106 8.02 -0.18 -7.88
C ASN A 106 8.50 -1.62 -8.17
N ASN A 107 8.99 -1.87 -9.38
CA ASN A 107 9.55 -3.17 -9.74
C ASN A 107 10.84 -3.49 -8.97
N ARG A 108 11.67 -2.48 -8.66
CA ARG A 108 12.85 -2.66 -7.80
C ARG A 108 12.47 -3.08 -6.39
N ARG A 109 11.38 -2.51 -5.84
CA ARG A 109 10.86 -2.88 -4.52
C ARG A 109 10.49 -4.36 -4.43
N LYS A 110 9.96 -4.99 -5.49
CA LYS A 110 9.61 -6.43 -5.48
C LYS A 110 10.77 -7.36 -5.06
N ARG A 111 12.02 -6.93 -5.29
CA ARG A 111 13.24 -7.66 -4.91
C ARG A 111 13.92 -7.10 -3.66
N CYS A 112 13.33 -6.09 -3.01
CA CYS A 112 13.84 -5.51 -1.79
C CYS A 112 13.76 -6.53 -0.65
N TYR A 113 14.89 -6.72 0.02
CA TYR A 113 14.96 -7.60 1.19
C TYR A 113 14.43 -6.93 2.47
N GLY A 114 14.26 -5.61 2.50
CA GLY A 114 13.73 -4.90 3.68
C GLY A 114 14.68 -4.90 4.87
N SER A 115 14.13 -4.68 6.07
CA SER A 115 14.86 -4.88 7.32
C SER A 115 14.83 -6.35 7.73
N ARG A 116 15.93 -6.85 8.27
CA ARG A 116 16.02 -8.19 8.87
C ARG A 116 15.98 -8.10 10.37
N TYR A 117 15.15 -8.93 10.99
CA TYR A 117 14.97 -9.00 12.43
C TYR A 117 15.48 -10.32 12.95
N CYS A 118 16.17 -10.33 14.09
CA CYS A 118 16.46 -11.60 14.76
C CYS A 118 15.13 -12.20 15.25
N PRO A 119 14.85 -13.48 14.96
CA PRO A 119 13.59 -14.12 15.34
C PRO A 119 13.41 -14.27 16.86
N LEU A 120 14.50 -14.27 17.63
CA LEU A 120 14.46 -14.42 19.10
C LEU A 120 14.17 -13.10 19.82
N HIS A 121 14.87 -12.03 19.46
CA HIS A 121 14.83 -10.76 20.20
C HIS A 121 14.02 -9.66 19.51
N LYS A 122 13.49 -9.93 18.30
CA LYS A 122 12.72 -8.98 17.47
C LYS A 122 13.44 -7.65 17.19
N ASN A 123 14.75 -7.58 17.44
CA ASN A 123 15.59 -6.44 17.10
C ASN A 123 16.06 -6.51 15.65
N ILE A 124 16.27 -5.34 15.05
CA ILE A 124 16.81 -5.23 13.68
C ILE A 124 18.28 -5.65 13.72
N VAL A 125 18.61 -6.66 12.91
CA VAL A 125 20.00 -7.15 12.73
C VAL A 125 20.68 -6.36 11.61
N VAL A 126 19.96 -6.06 10.53
CA VAL A 126 20.49 -5.28 9.40
C VAL A 126 19.36 -4.62 8.61
N HIS A 127 19.61 -3.39 8.13
CA HIS A 127 18.78 -2.69 7.16
C HIS A 127 19.35 -2.88 5.75
N LEU A 128 18.69 -3.69 4.91
CA LEU A 128 19.13 -3.95 3.52
C LEU A 128 18.37 -3.10 2.50
N CYS A 129 17.37 -2.34 2.93
CA CYS A 129 16.58 -1.48 2.06
C CYS A 129 17.30 -0.17 1.79
N ASP A 130 17.63 0.08 0.53
CA ASP A 130 18.20 1.33 0.00
C ASP A 130 17.15 2.29 -0.57
N HIS A 131 15.88 1.88 -0.61
CA HIS A 131 14.79 2.71 -1.13
C HIS A 131 14.49 3.90 -0.22
N ASN A 132 14.11 5.03 -0.85
CA ASN A 132 13.57 6.20 -0.17
C ASN A 132 12.18 6.53 -0.77
N PRO A 133 11.07 6.43 0.00
CA PRO A 133 10.99 5.94 1.38
C PRO A 133 11.34 4.44 1.49
N ARG A 134 11.74 4.01 2.69
CA ARG A 134 12.12 2.61 2.97
C ARG A 134 10.90 1.69 2.89
N CYS A 135 11.11 0.45 2.46
CA CYS A 135 10.07 -0.57 2.50
C CYS A 135 9.73 -0.95 3.95
N VAL A 136 8.44 -1.14 4.24
CA VAL A 136 7.89 -1.58 5.53
C VAL A 136 7.70 -3.10 5.52
N ILE A 137 8.75 -3.82 5.15
CA ILE A 137 8.73 -5.28 5.12
C ILE A 137 9.33 -5.79 6.42
N SER A 138 8.56 -6.53 7.20
CA SER A 138 9.06 -7.34 8.31
C SER A 138 9.05 -8.81 7.88
N LYS A 139 10.12 -9.26 7.21
CA LYS A 139 10.38 -10.70 7.05
C LYS A 139 11.35 -11.11 8.15
N ALA A 140 10.90 -12.03 9.02
CA ALA A 140 11.77 -12.66 10.00
C ALA A 140 12.91 -13.38 9.27
N THR A 141 14.13 -13.38 9.84
CA THR A 141 15.19 -14.28 9.35
C THR A 141 15.00 -15.64 9.99
N ASP A 142 15.11 -16.71 9.19
CA ASP A 142 15.01 -18.10 9.69
C ASP A 142 16.17 -18.50 10.63
N LYS A 143 17.20 -17.65 10.73
CA LYS A 143 18.34 -17.84 11.62
C LYS A 143 18.57 -16.58 12.44
N CYS A 144 18.67 -16.73 13.77
CA CYS A 144 19.14 -15.65 14.62
C CYS A 144 20.67 -15.71 14.70
N SER A 145 21.33 -14.65 14.25
CA SER A 145 22.77 -14.46 14.32
C SER A 145 23.17 -13.38 15.34
N CYS A 146 22.31 -13.04 16.31
CA CYS A 146 22.57 -11.98 17.28
C CYS A 146 23.54 -12.37 18.42
N HIS A 147 24.24 -13.51 18.31
CA HIS A 147 25.33 -13.89 19.20
C HIS A 147 26.62 -14.01 18.38
N VAL A 148 27.20 -12.87 17.99
CA VAL A 148 28.64 -12.76 17.70
C VAL A 148 29.07 -11.37 18.17
N ILE A 149 29.27 -11.23 19.47
CA ILE A 149 30.27 -10.32 20.06
C ILE A 149 31.00 -11.15 21.10
#